data_AF-A0A956KWR6-F1
#
_entry.id   AF-A0A956KWR6-F1
#
_cell.length_a   1.000
_cell.length_b   1.000
_cell.length_c   1.000
_cell.angle_alpha   90.00
_cell.angle_beta   90.00
_cell.angle_gamma   90.00
#
_symmetry.space_group_name_H-M   'P 1'
#
loop_
_entity.id
_entity.type
_entity.pdbx_description
1 polymer ?
#
loop_
_entity_poly.entity_id
_entity_poly.type
_entity_poly.pdbx_seq_one_letter_code
_entity_poly.pdbx_strand_id
1 'polypeptide(L)'
;MSSEALHRGLGLVLVAAAGLVAGCAGFRRGDYWDEPVETTGSVDDGGGGGGPGPGGSGSSDGGSGTSTGAAPGPSFELDVLPLLRAGCERCHASDGAASNTELLLDLDDPEDLYAEVLGFVDLEAPAQSRLLVKGAGQGHTGGAIYDEHSAEYAAILDWIEQGAQP
;
A
#
# COMPACT_ATOMS: atom_id res chain seq x y z
N MET A 1 -46.58 -0.68 49.64
CA MET A 1 -45.48 0.26 49.94
C MET A 1 -44.59 0.27 48.70
N SER A 2 -44.94 0.95 47.60
CA SER A 2 -44.95 2.42 47.44
C SER A 2 -43.61 3.01 47.88
N SER A 3 -42.80 3.73 47.12
CA SER A 3 -42.87 4.33 45.78
C SER A 3 -41.47 4.95 45.50
N GLU A 4 -41.13 5.20 44.22
CA GLU A 4 -40.39 6.41 43.73
C GLU A 4 -38.89 6.56 44.07
N ALA A 5 -37.97 7.14 43.27
CA ALA A 5 -37.98 7.95 42.05
C ALA A 5 -36.60 7.82 41.36
N LEU A 6 -36.52 7.62 40.04
CA LEU A 6 -36.21 8.64 39.01
C LEU A 6 -35.09 9.65 39.36
N HIS A 7 -34.00 9.61 38.58
CA HIS A 7 -33.32 10.75 37.93
C HIS A 7 -32.52 10.17 36.74
N ARG A 8 -33.04 10.17 35.50
CA ARG A 8 -33.05 11.28 34.53
C ARG A 8 -31.66 11.91 34.34
N GLY A 9 -31.02 11.57 33.21
CA GLY A 9 -29.78 12.18 32.74
C GLY A 9 -29.48 11.79 31.30
N LEU A 10 -30.47 11.96 30.42
CA LEU A 10 -30.36 11.83 28.97
C LEU A 10 -29.45 12.94 28.43
N GLY A 11 -28.21 12.61 28.09
CA GLY A 11 -27.26 13.51 27.41
C GLY A 11 -26.94 12.97 26.03
N LEU A 12 -27.90 13.08 25.10
CA LEU A 12 -27.72 12.74 23.69
C LEU A 12 -26.90 13.86 23.04
N VAL A 13 -25.59 13.70 22.91
CA VAL A 13 -24.75 14.60 22.11
C VAL A 13 -24.72 14.06 20.68
N LEU A 14 -25.64 14.57 19.84
CA LEU A 14 -25.56 14.46 18.39
C LEU A 14 -24.43 15.37 17.90
N VAL A 15 -23.25 14.81 17.66
CA VAL A 15 -22.26 15.45 16.79
C VAL A 15 -22.58 15.04 15.36
N ALA A 16 -23.38 15.86 14.69
CA ALA A 16 -23.41 15.89 13.24
C ALA A 16 -22.29 16.83 12.78
N ALA A 17 -21.22 16.27 12.22
CA ALA A 17 -20.25 17.02 11.44
C ALA A 17 -20.21 16.42 10.04
N ALA A 18 -20.50 17.29 9.08
CA ALA A 18 -20.73 17.00 7.68
C ALA A 18 -19.49 16.40 7.02
N GLY A 19 -19.74 15.49 6.07
CA GLY A 19 -18.73 14.91 5.21
C GLY A 19 -17.94 15.98 4.46
N LEU A 20 -16.62 15.81 4.49
CA LEU A 20 -15.75 16.28 3.43
C LEU A 20 -15.41 15.07 2.58
N VAL A 21 -16.08 14.94 1.43
CA VAL A 21 -15.62 14.09 0.34
C VAL A 21 -14.52 14.88 -0.37
N ALA A 22 -13.28 14.78 0.14
CA ALA A 22 -12.10 15.19 -0.60
C ALA A 22 -11.68 14.00 -1.46
N GLY A 23 -11.79 14.16 -2.78
CA GLY A 23 -11.63 13.09 -3.75
C GLY A 23 -10.20 12.54 -3.82
N CYS A 24 -10.05 11.23 -3.68
CA CYS A 24 -8.91 10.49 -4.20
C CYS A 24 -9.17 10.13 -5.66
N ALA A 25 -9.13 11.12 -6.54
CA ALA A 25 -9.08 10.90 -7.98
C ALA A 25 -7.62 11.05 -8.43
N GLY A 26 -6.95 9.92 -8.64
CA GLY A 26 -5.77 9.84 -9.50
C GLY A 26 -4.42 9.65 -8.79
N PHE A 27 -4.23 8.55 -8.06
CA PHE A 27 -2.88 7.99 -7.97
C PHE A 27 -2.60 7.27 -9.29
N ARG A 28 -1.92 7.97 -10.21
CA ARG A 28 -1.33 7.30 -11.37
C ARG A 28 -0.14 6.51 -10.85
N ARG A 29 -0.16 5.20 -11.07
CA ARG A 29 1.01 4.34 -10.93
C ARG A 29 2.04 4.77 -11.97
N GLY A 30 3.20 5.23 -11.50
CA GLY A 30 4.34 5.65 -12.32
C GLY A 30 4.82 7.06 -11.96
N ASP A 31 6.14 7.22 -11.86
CA ASP A 31 6.90 8.49 -11.84
C ASP A 31 7.58 8.92 -10.52
N TYR A 32 7.70 8.08 -9.48
CA TYR A 32 8.52 8.43 -8.29
C TYR A 32 9.99 7.96 -8.34
N TRP A 33 10.58 7.83 -9.53
CA TRP A 33 12.02 7.51 -9.68
C TRP A 33 12.75 8.33 -10.76
N ASP A 34 12.27 9.53 -11.10
CA ASP A 34 13.07 10.46 -11.92
C ASP A 34 13.71 11.52 -11.00
N GLU A 35 14.98 11.29 -10.65
CA GLU A 35 15.85 12.33 -10.12
C GLU A 35 15.96 13.49 -11.14
N PRO A 36 16.09 14.76 -10.72
CA PRO A 36 16.26 15.84 -11.68
C PRO A 36 17.64 15.77 -12.33
N VAL A 37 17.71 15.23 -13.56
CA VAL A 37 18.80 15.55 -14.46
C VAL A 37 18.60 16.97 -14.99
N GLU A 38 19.40 17.90 -14.47
CA GLU A 38 19.58 19.24 -15.03
C GLU A 38 19.96 19.11 -16.51
N THR A 39 19.01 19.28 -17.43
CA THR A 39 19.27 19.36 -18.87
C THR A 39 18.75 20.67 -19.42
N THR A 40 19.64 21.67 -19.42
CA THR A 40 19.52 22.83 -20.30
C THR A 40 19.94 22.43 -21.72
N GLY A 41 19.07 22.62 -22.71
CA GLY A 41 19.48 22.61 -24.13
C GLY A 41 18.37 22.32 -25.15
N SER A 42 17.69 23.37 -25.61
CA SER A 42 16.97 23.47 -26.90
C SER A 42 17.94 23.19 -28.07
N VAL A 43 17.63 22.67 -29.27
CA VAL A 43 16.62 22.88 -30.34
C VAL A 43 16.89 21.73 -31.37
N ASP A 44 16.02 21.22 -32.25
CA ASP A 44 15.48 21.79 -33.50
C ASP A 44 14.63 20.74 -34.27
N ASP A 45 13.74 21.26 -35.13
CA ASP A 45 12.73 20.62 -36.00
C ASP A 45 13.20 19.80 -37.22
N GLY A 46 12.33 18.88 -37.68
CA GLY A 46 12.23 18.38 -39.05
C GLY A 46 12.08 16.84 -39.12
N GLY A 47 11.19 16.20 -39.88
CA GLY A 47 10.21 16.59 -40.88
C GLY A 47 9.97 15.39 -41.83
N GLY A 48 8.71 14.94 -41.96
CA GLY A 48 8.13 14.39 -43.19
C GLY A 48 8.38 12.93 -43.64
N GLY A 49 7.28 12.19 -43.86
CA GLY A 49 7.03 11.55 -45.17
C GLY A 49 6.78 10.03 -45.24
N GLY A 50 5.50 9.65 -45.39
CA GLY A 50 5.02 8.84 -46.53
C GLY A 50 4.90 7.31 -46.44
N GLY A 51 3.67 6.81 -46.60
CA GLY A 51 3.38 5.57 -47.34
C GLY A 51 2.42 4.55 -46.69
N PRO A 52 1.19 4.36 -47.23
CA PRO A 52 0.28 3.28 -46.81
C PRO A 52 0.50 2.00 -47.64
N GLY A 53 0.70 0.87 -46.97
CA GLY A 53 0.67 -0.47 -47.59
C GLY A 53 -0.66 -1.17 -47.30
N PRO A 54 -1.30 -1.85 -48.28
CA PRO A 54 -2.49 -2.66 -48.03
C PRO A 54 -2.09 -4.09 -47.65
N GLY A 55 -2.70 -4.64 -46.60
CA GLY A 55 -2.51 -6.05 -46.29
C GLY A 55 -3.31 -6.52 -45.09
N GLY A 56 -4.31 -7.36 -45.34
CA GLY A 56 -4.78 -8.36 -44.37
C GLY A 56 -6.05 -8.00 -43.59
N SER A 57 -7.20 -8.08 -44.26
CA SER A 57 -8.45 -8.42 -43.58
C SER A 57 -8.39 -9.91 -43.17
N GLY A 58 -7.85 -10.16 -41.97
CA GLY A 58 -7.97 -11.41 -41.27
C GLY A 58 -8.95 -11.24 -40.10
N SER A 59 -10.23 -11.44 -40.36
CA SER A 59 -11.22 -11.61 -39.31
C SER A 59 -10.88 -12.88 -38.53
N SER A 60 -10.41 -12.70 -37.30
CA SER A 60 -10.47 -13.73 -36.28
C SER A 60 -11.53 -13.32 -35.28
N ASP A 61 -12.77 -13.70 -35.59
CA ASP A 61 -13.82 -13.83 -34.59
C ASP A 61 -13.44 -15.01 -33.70
N GLY A 62 -12.97 -14.69 -32.49
CA GLY A 62 -12.44 -15.67 -31.55
C GLY A 62 -12.40 -15.14 -30.13
N GLY A 63 -13.58 -14.82 -29.59
CA GLY A 63 -13.80 -14.78 -28.14
C GLY A 63 -13.25 -13.55 -27.41
N SER A 64 -13.95 -12.42 -27.54
CA SER A 64 -14.00 -11.41 -26.47
C SER A 64 -14.74 -12.01 -25.28
N GLY A 65 -14.02 -12.80 -24.49
CA GLY A 65 -14.28 -12.91 -23.06
C GLY A 65 -13.55 -11.76 -22.40
N THR A 66 -14.07 -10.53 -22.52
CA THR A 66 -13.64 -9.43 -21.67
C THR A 66 -14.17 -9.73 -20.27
N SER A 67 -13.47 -10.61 -19.55
CA SER A 67 -13.30 -10.36 -18.15
C SER A 67 -12.63 -9.00 -18.10
N THR A 68 -13.38 -7.95 -17.78
CA THR A 68 -12.78 -6.72 -17.25
C THR A 68 -12.17 -7.13 -15.92
N GLY A 69 -11.04 -7.84 -15.98
CA GLY A 69 -10.25 -8.18 -14.83
C GLY A 69 -9.79 -6.85 -14.28
N ALA A 70 -10.22 -6.54 -13.06
CA ALA A 70 -9.57 -5.49 -12.29
C ALA A 70 -8.06 -5.70 -12.40
N ALA A 71 -7.29 -4.61 -12.53
CA ALA A 71 -5.85 -4.72 -12.43
C ALA A 71 -5.50 -5.51 -11.17
N PRO A 72 -4.49 -6.39 -11.21
CA PRO A 72 -4.10 -7.14 -10.02
C PRO A 72 -3.84 -6.14 -8.88
N GLY A 73 -4.31 -6.50 -7.69
CA GLY A 73 -4.02 -5.75 -6.46
C GLY A 73 -2.51 -5.70 -6.17
N PRO A 74 -2.09 -4.92 -5.16
CA PRO A 74 -0.71 -4.90 -4.71
C PRO A 74 -0.26 -6.29 -4.24
N SER A 75 1.02 -6.61 -4.43
CA SER A 75 1.62 -7.87 -3.99
C SER A 75 2.73 -7.64 -2.97
N PHE A 76 3.06 -8.68 -2.23
CA PHE A 76 4.14 -8.61 -1.25
C PHE A 76 5.47 -8.36 -1.95
N GLU A 77 5.80 -9.16 -2.97
CA GLU A 77 7.10 -9.07 -3.64
C GLU A 77 7.34 -7.70 -4.31
N LEU A 78 6.32 -7.13 -4.96
CA LEU A 78 6.48 -5.94 -5.80
C LEU A 78 6.21 -4.63 -5.07
N ASP A 79 5.25 -4.61 -4.13
CA ASP A 79 4.77 -3.37 -3.52
C ASP A 79 5.23 -3.24 -2.05
N VAL A 80 5.31 -4.34 -1.27
CA VAL A 80 5.55 -4.27 0.19
C VAL A 80 6.99 -4.58 0.56
N LEU A 81 7.57 -5.64 0.01
CA LEU A 81 8.92 -6.08 0.33
C LEU A 81 9.97 -4.96 0.14
N PRO A 82 9.95 -4.16 -0.95
CA PRO A 82 10.88 -3.05 -1.10
C PRO A 82 10.79 -2.03 0.04
N LEU A 83 9.58 -1.78 0.57
CA LEU A 83 9.35 -0.86 1.69
C LEU A 83 9.92 -1.44 2.98
N LEU A 84 9.67 -2.73 3.26
CA LEU A 84 10.21 -3.39 4.46
C LEU A 84 11.75 -3.44 4.44
N ARG A 85 12.34 -3.72 3.27
CA ARG A 85 13.80 -3.71 3.08
C ARG A 85 14.36 -2.29 3.30
N ALA A 86 13.71 -1.26 2.77
CA ALA A 86 14.16 0.13 2.91
C ALA A 86 14.04 0.69 4.34
N GLY A 87 12.92 0.42 5.02
CA GLY A 87 12.59 1.03 6.31
C GLY A 87 12.97 0.20 7.53
N CYS A 88 12.84 -1.12 7.43
CA CYS A 88 12.79 -2.00 8.60
C CYS A 88 13.99 -2.94 8.71
N GLU A 89 14.50 -3.44 7.58
CA GLU A 89 15.53 -4.50 7.56
C GLU A 89 16.77 -4.17 8.37
N ARG A 90 17.31 -2.95 8.27
CA ARG A 90 18.56 -2.59 8.98
C ARG A 90 18.53 -2.89 10.48
N CYS A 91 17.34 -2.89 11.08
CA CYS A 91 17.13 -3.22 12.49
C CYS A 91 16.69 -4.69 12.64
N HIS A 92 15.87 -5.19 11.73
CA HIS A 92 15.28 -6.53 11.73
C HIS A 92 16.06 -7.57 10.93
N ALA A 93 17.33 -7.31 10.61
CA ALA A 93 18.25 -8.32 10.12
C ALA A 93 18.80 -9.16 11.29
N SER A 94 19.36 -10.33 10.98
CA SER A 94 19.94 -11.25 11.95
C SER A 94 21.11 -10.67 12.74
N ASP A 95 21.76 -9.61 12.24
CA ASP A 95 22.81 -8.83 12.91
C ASP A 95 22.35 -7.44 13.37
N GLY A 96 21.07 -7.10 13.13
CA GLY A 96 20.46 -5.83 13.45
C GLY A 96 20.15 -5.63 14.94
N ALA A 97 19.84 -4.39 15.31
CA ALA A 97 19.51 -4.02 16.70
C ALA A 97 18.23 -4.68 17.25
N ALA A 98 17.37 -5.22 16.38
CA ALA A 98 16.16 -5.94 16.70
C ALA A 98 16.24 -7.43 16.30
N SER A 99 17.44 -7.97 16.07
CA SER A 99 17.69 -9.38 15.73
C SER A 99 17.15 -10.38 16.76
N ASN A 100 16.94 -9.95 18.00
CA ASN A 100 16.36 -10.78 19.07
C ASN A 100 14.83 -10.66 19.18
N THR A 101 14.17 -10.02 18.21
CA THR A 101 12.71 -9.96 18.12
C THR A 101 12.18 -11.08 17.22
N GLU A 102 10.86 -11.25 17.18
CA GLU A 102 10.23 -12.29 16.37
C GLU A 102 10.45 -12.06 14.87
N LEU A 103 10.45 -10.80 14.41
CA LEU A 103 10.53 -10.45 12.98
C LEU A 103 11.97 -10.39 12.47
N LEU A 104 12.30 -11.25 11.50
CA LEU A 104 13.54 -11.19 10.71
C LEU A 104 13.24 -10.91 9.23
N LEU A 105 13.96 -9.96 8.64
CA LEU A 105 13.73 -9.51 7.26
C LEU A 105 14.85 -9.89 6.29
N ASP A 106 15.95 -10.46 6.77
CA ASP A 106 17.11 -10.87 5.96
C ASP A 106 17.08 -12.35 5.54
N LEU A 107 15.89 -12.97 5.53
CA LEU A 107 15.72 -14.33 5.00
C LEU A 107 15.97 -14.35 3.49
N ASP A 108 16.70 -15.38 3.04
CA ASP A 108 17.09 -15.58 1.64
C ASP A 108 15.93 -16.09 0.78
N ASP A 109 15.07 -16.93 1.36
CA ASP A 109 13.93 -17.50 0.65
C ASP A 109 12.72 -16.55 0.70
N PRO A 110 12.14 -16.16 -0.46
CA PRO A 110 11.05 -15.20 -0.51
C PRO A 110 9.73 -15.76 0.05
N GLU A 111 9.50 -17.07 -0.01
CA GLU A 111 8.30 -17.70 0.56
C GLU A 111 8.38 -17.70 2.09
N ASP A 112 9.55 -18.04 2.65
CA ASP A 112 9.79 -17.97 4.08
C ASP A 112 9.67 -16.52 4.60
N LEU A 113 10.22 -15.55 3.88
CA LEU A 113 10.11 -14.13 4.24
C LEU A 113 8.67 -13.61 4.20
N TYR A 114 7.90 -14.02 3.20
CA TYR A 114 6.48 -13.70 3.13
C TYR A 114 5.71 -14.30 4.32
N ALA A 115 5.95 -15.57 4.65
CA ALA A 115 5.31 -16.24 5.79
C ALA A 115 5.68 -15.58 7.13
N GLU A 116 6.94 -15.17 7.27
CA GLU A 116 7.45 -14.41 8.42
C GLU A 116 6.69 -13.10 8.60
N VAL A 117 6.55 -12.29 7.54
CA VAL A 117 5.81 -11.02 7.58
C VAL A 117 4.32 -11.23 7.85
N LEU A 118 3.71 -12.26 7.26
CA LEU A 118 2.30 -12.61 7.50
C LEU A 118 2.00 -12.89 8.97
N GLY A 119 2.97 -13.37 9.77
CA GLY A 119 2.83 -13.54 11.22
C GLY A 119 2.55 -12.25 12.01
N PHE A 120 2.64 -11.10 11.35
CA PHE A 120 2.38 -9.77 11.91
C PHE A 120 1.17 -9.07 11.29
N VAL A 121 0.46 -9.75 10.40
CA VAL A 121 -0.71 -9.24 9.68
C VAL A 121 -1.99 -9.76 10.32
N ASP A 122 -2.97 -8.86 10.49
CA ASP A 122 -4.34 -9.18 10.89
C ASP A 122 -5.28 -8.82 9.73
N LEU A 123 -5.83 -9.84 9.07
CA LEU A 123 -6.74 -9.65 7.93
C LEU A 123 -8.16 -9.27 8.36
N GLU A 124 -8.54 -9.50 9.62
CA GLU A 124 -9.86 -9.10 10.14
C GLU A 124 -9.85 -7.64 10.60
N ALA A 125 -8.69 -7.14 11.02
CA ALA A 125 -8.46 -5.75 11.37
C ALA A 125 -7.14 -5.20 10.76
N PRO A 126 -7.11 -4.92 9.44
CA PRO A 126 -5.90 -4.52 8.71
C PRO A 126 -5.06 -3.44 9.39
N ALA A 127 -5.68 -2.32 9.76
CA ALA A 127 -5.01 -1.20 10.43
C ALA A 127 -4.51 -1.52 11.87
N GLN A 128 -4.94 -2.64 12.46
CA GLN A 128 -4.47 -3.12 13.77
C GLN A 128 -3.37 -4.18 13.66
N SER A 129 -2.97 -4.55 12.44
CA SER A 129 -1.83 -5.43 12.19
C SER A 129 -0.61 -4.97 12.98
N ARG A 130 0.06 -5.90 13.68
CA ARG A 130 1.27 -5.58 14.46
C ARG A 130 2.31 -4.89 13.58
N LEU A 131 2.41 -5.28 12.31
CA LEU A 131 3.29 -4.66 11.32
C LEU A 131 3.06 -3.13 11.22
N LEU A 132 1.81 -2.70 11.01
CA LEU A 132 1.43 -1.30 10.87
C LEU A 132 1.50 -0.53 12.18
N VAL A 133 0.95 -1.09 13.26
CA VAL A 133 0.92 -0.44 14.58
C VAL A 133 2.34 -0.18 15.09
N LYS A 134 3.25 -1.15 14.94
CA LYS A 134 4.66 -0.98 15.30
C LYS A 134 5.39 -0.06 14.32
N GLY A 135 5.18 -0.21 13.01
CA GLY A 135 5.75 0.67 11.99
C GLY A 135 5.42 2.15 12.21
N ALA A 136 4.21 2.45 12.67
CA ALA A 136 3.75 3.79 13.05
C ALA A 136 4.27 4.29 14.41
N GLY A 137 5.13 3.51 15.08
CA GLY A 137 5.80 3.89 16.32
C GLY A 137 5.09 3.50 17.60
N GLN A 138 3.92 2.84 17.54
CA GLN A 138 3.17 2.50 18.75
C GLN A 138 3.79 1.30 19.49
N GLY A 139 4.63 1.63 20.47
CA GLY A 139 5.39 0.63 21.22
C GLY A 139 6.47 -0.06 20.36
N HIS A 140 6.97 0.63 19.34
CA HIS A 140 8.19 0.25 18.63
C HIS A 140 9.34 1.09 19.16
N THR A 141 10.36 0.44 19.72
CA THR A 141 11.48 1.11 20.40
C THR A 141 12.24 2.07 19.48
N GLY A 142 12.28 1.79 18.18
CA GLY A 142 12.92 2.64 17.16
C GLY A 142 12.15 3.91 16.80
N GLY A 143 10.96 4.13 17.36
CA GLY A 143 10.04 5.19 16.96
C GLY A 143 9.25 4.81 15.70
N ALA A 144 8.60 5.81 15.09
CA ALA A 144 7.88 5.62 13.83
C ALA A 144 8.87 5.51 12.65
N ILE A 145 8.66 4.53 11.79
CA ILE A 145 9.35 4.36 10.50
C ILE A 145 8.48 4.88 9.37
N TYR A 146 7.21 4.45 9.37
CA TYR A 146 6.15 4.90 8.46
C TYR A 146 4.97 5.33 9.31
N ASP A 147 4.77 6.64 9.47
CA ASP A 147 3.64 7.17 10.21
C ASP A 147 2.31 6.90 9.49
N GLU A 148 1.19 7.00 10.21
CA GLU A 148 -0.15 6.68 9.70
C GLU A 148 -0.62 7.55 8.50
N HIS A 149 0.11 8.62 8.18
CA HIS A 149 -0.16 9.49 7.03
C HIS A 149 0.86 9.33 5.90
N SER A 150 1.84 8.43 6.05
CA SER A 150 2.86 8.18 5.04
C SER A 150 2.32 7.34 3.87
N ALA A 151 2.91 7.50 2.69
CA ALA A 151 2.53 6.74 1.50
C ALA A 151 2.88 5.25 1.65
N GLU A 152 3.97 4.93 2.35
CA GLU A 152 4.43 3.58 2.62
C GLU A 152 3.48 2.86 3.58
N TYR A 153 3.01 3.53 4.64
CA TYR A 153 1.98 3.00 5.51
C TYR A 153 0.70 2.67 4.72
N ALA A 154 0.26 3.59 3.86
CA ALA A 154 -0.92 3.41 3.02
C ALA A 154 -0.76 2.24 2.04
N ALA A 155 0.42 2.06 1.44
CA ALA A 155 0.71 0.96 0.53
C ALA A 155 0.67 -0.41 1.23
N ILE A 156 1.27 -0.50 2.43
CA ILE A 156 1.24 -1.74 3.22
C ILE A 156 -0.19 -2.04 3.70
N LEU A 157 -0.95 -1.02 4.12
CA LEU A 157 -2.35 -1.17 4.50
C LEU A 157 -3.21 -1.67 3.34
N ASP A 158 -3.07 -1.07 2.15
CA ASP A 158 -3.81 -1.48 0.95
C ASP A 158 -3.52 -2.95 0.58
N TRP A 159 -2.27 -3.38 0.70
CA TRP A 159 -1.90 -4.78 0.52
C TRP A 159 -2.60 -5.72 1.52
N ILE A 160 -2.64 -5.36 2.81
CA ILE A 160 -3.33 -6.15 3.82
C ILE A 160 -4.84 -6.18 3.56
N GLU A 161 -5.45 -5.03 3.24
CA GLU A 161 -6.88 -4.92 2.93
C GLU A 161 -7.29 -5.73 1.70
N GLN A 162 -6.38 -5.95 0.75
CA GLN A 162 -6.57 -6.80 -0.43
C GLN A 162 -6.20 -8.27 -0.21
N GLY A 163 -6.05 -8.67 1.06
CA GLY A 163 -5.83 -10.07 1.45
C GLY A 163 -4.37 -10.49 1.45
N ALA A 164 -3.44 -9.53 1.51
CA ALA A 164 -2.01 -9.74 1.68
C ALA A 164 -1.42 -10.73 0.66
N GLN A 165 -1.66 -10.49 -0.65
CA GLN A 165 -1.20 -11.41 -1.71
C GLN A 165 0.34 -11.53 -1.75
N PRO A 166 0.91 -12.72 -2.02
CA PRO A 166 2.36 -12.87 -2.20
C PRO A 166 2.88 -12.06 -3.39
#